data_AF-A0A920PVH7-F1
#
_entry.id   AF-A0A920PVH7-F1
#
_cell.length_a   1.000
_cell.length_b   1.000
_cell.length_c   1.000
_cell.angle_alpha   90.00
_cell.angle_beta   90.00
_cell.angle_gamma   90.00
#
_symmetry.space_group_name_H-M   'P 1'
#
loop_
_entity.id
_entity.type
_entity.pdbx_description
1 polymer ?
#
loop_
_entity_poly.entity_id
_entity_poly.type
_entity_poly.pdbx_seq_one_letter_code
_entity_poly.pdbx_strand_id
1 'polypeptide(L)' 'MFSDTDAPRGTNLYVGNRGHDSIASFSIDSGTGMLTATGWEAVDPVPRAFSLDPTGNFLFVTGLESGTLIIFPC' A
#
# COMPACT_ATOMS: atom_id res chain seq x y z
N MET A 1 7.09 1.49 -2.40
CA MET A 1 6.03 2.20 -3.13
C MET A 1 5.43 1.18 -4.08
N PHE A 2 4.15 0.87 -3.94
CA PHE A 2 3.43 -0.07 -4.80
C PHE A 2 2.13 0.58 -5.26
N SER A 3 1.88 0.57 -6.57
CA SER A 3 0.67 1.11 -7.20
C SER A 3 -0.11 -0.03 -7.83
N ASP A 4 -1.44 0.05 -7.83
CA ASP A 4 -2.29 -0.88 -8.58
C ASP A 4 -2.13 -0.63 -10.08
N THR A 5 -1.23 -1.35 -10.74
CA THR A 5 -0.96 -1.17 -12.18
C THR A 5 -1.86 -2.00 -13.09
N ASP A 6 -2.66 -2.92 -12.55
CA ASP A 6 -3.50 -3.83 -13.34
C ASP A 6 -4.96 -3.36 -13.46
N ALA A 7 -5.39 -2.38 -12.66
CA ALA A 7 -6.60 -1.60 -12.93
C ALA A 7 -6.36 -0.60 -14.07
N PRO A 8 -7.33 -0.33 -14.98
CA PRO A 8 -7.11 0.45 -16.20
C PRO A 8 -6.53 1.86 -16.03
N ARG A 9 -6.50 2.40 -14.81
CA ARG A 9 -5.63 3.49 -14.35
C ARG A 9 -5.50 3.31 -12.84
N GLY A 10 -4.36 2.86 -12.33
CA GLY A 10 -4.16 2.75 -10.88
C GLY A 10 -4.62 4.00 -10.14
N THR A 11 -5.68 3.89 -9.34
CA THR A 11 -6.26 5.03 -8.63
C THR A 11 -5.68 5.20 -7.24
N ASN A 12 -4.99 4.17 -6.73
CA ASN A 12 -4.48 4.12 -5.37
C ASN A 12 -2.99 3.76 -5.35
N LEU A 13 -2.26 4.38 -4.43
CA LEU A 13 -0.85 4.11 -4.14
C LEU A 13 -0.69 3.80 -2.65
N TYR A 14 0.08 2.75 -2.36
CA TYR A 14 0.44 2.38 -1.01
C TYR A 14 1.95 2.46 -0.78
N VAL A 15 2.35 2.98 0.38
CA VAL A 15 3.75 3.21 0.75
C VAL A 15 4.02 2.69 2.16
N GLY A 16 4.88 1.70 2.28
CA GLY A 16 5.40 1.29 3.58
C GLY A 16 6.49 2.23 4.08
N ASN A 17 6.31 2.75 5.29
CA ASN A 17 7.24 3.62 5.99
C ASN A 17 7.98 2.82 7.05
N ARG A 18 9.29 2.62 6.87
CA ARG A 18 10.14 1.97 7.88
C ARG A 18 10.53 2.98 8.96
N GLY A 19 10.53 2.56 10.22
CA GLY A 19 10.84 3.42 11.37
C GLY A 19 9.64 4.21 11.90
N HIS A 20 8.71 4.61 11.02
CA HIS A 20 7.35 5.00 11.44
C HIS A 20 6.42 3.79 11.57
N ASP A 21 6.81 2.64 11.00
CA ASP A 21 6.12 1.34 11.07
C ASP A 21 4.64 1.46 10.70
N SER A 22 4.41 1.95 9.49
CA SER A 22 3.06 2.23 8.96
C SER A 22 2.97 2.02 7.45
N ILE A 23 1.75 1.83 6.95
CA ILE A 23 1.42 1.91 5.53
C ILE A 23 0.63 3.20 5.29
N ALA A 24 1.15 4.08 4.44
CA ALA A 24 0.43 5.25 3.96
C ALA A 24 -0.31 4.93 2.65
N SER A 25 -1.49 5.54 2.47
CA SER A 25 -2.34 5.42 1.28
C SER A 25 -2.52 6.79 0.61
N PHE A 26 -2.62 6.77 -0.72
CA PHE A 26 -2.84 7.96 -1.54
C PHE A 26 -3.78 7.64 -2.70
N SER A 27 -4.65 8.59 -3.07
CA SER A 27 -5.36 8.56 -4.34
C SER A 27 -4.54 9.26 -5.42
N ILE A 28 -4.57 8.73 -6.65
CA ILE A 28 -3.85 9.25 -7.82
C ILE A 28 -4.86 9.95 -8.74
N ASP A 29 -4.63 11.23 -9.03
CA ASP A 29 -5.38 11.92 -10.07
C ASP A 29 -4.99 11.37 -11.46
N SER A 30 -5.96 10.83 -12.19
CA SER A 30 -5.69 10.10 -13.43
C SER A 30 -5.29 10.97 -14.63
N GLY A 31 -5.46 12.29 -14.52
CA GLY A 31 -5.09 13.25 -15.57
C GLY A 31 -3.71 13.87 -15.36
N THR A 32 -3.30 14.03 -14.11
CA THR A 32 -2.10 14.78 -13.70
C THR A 32 -1.06 13.91 -13.00
N GLY A 33 -1.45 12.75 -12.47
CA GLY A 33 -0.61 11.91 -11.61
C GLY A 33 -0.38 12.47 -10.20
N MET A 34 -1.07 13.55 -9.82
CA MET A 34 -0.92 14.14 -8.49
C MET A 34 -1.47 13.20 -7.42
N LEU A 35 -0.74 13.12 -6.30
CA LEU A 35 -1.09 12.29 -5.16
C LEU A 35 -1.82 13.11 -4.11
N THR A 36 -2.95 12.59 -3.64
CA THR A 36 -3.64 13.10 -2.44
C THR A 36 -3.56 12.06 -1.34
N ALA A 37 -3.06 12.43 -0.16
CA ALA A 37 -2.98 11.52 0.97
C ALA A 37 -4.39 11.15 1.45
N THR A 38 -4.67 9.86 1.58
CA THR A 38 -5.97 9.33 2.02
C THR A 38 -5.93 8.80 3.45
N GLY A 39 -4.74 8.50 3.98
CA GLY A 39 -4.56 8.09 5.37
C GLY A 39 -3.33 7.21 5.58
N TRP A 40 -3.20 6.66 6.78
CA TRP A 40 -2.18 5.68 7.11
C TRP A 40 -2.64 4.74 8.22
N GLU A 41 -2.08 3.54 8.26
CA GLU A 41 -2.32 2.54 9.30
C GLU A 41 -1.00 2.02 9.87
N ALA A 42 -0.96 1.80 11.18
CA ALA A 42 0.21 1.22 11.85
C ALA A 42 0.35 -0.28 11.48
N VAL A 43 1.58 -0.73 11.31
CA VAL A 43 1.91 -2.12 11.02
C VAL A 43 3.11 -2.59 11.83
N ASP A 44 3.38 -3.88 11.78
CA ASP A 44 4.59 -4.42 12.34
C ASP A 44 5.85 -3.76 11.75
N PRO A 45 6.92 -3.66 12.54
CA PRO A 45 8.15 -3.04 12.11
C PRO A 45 8.72 -3.62 10.81
N VAL A 46 9.31 -2.71 10.03
CA VAL A 46 10.01 -3.03 8.77
C VAL A 46 9.10 -3.76 7.76
N PRO A 47 8.02 -3.09 7.28
CA PRO A 47 7.21 -3.65 6.19
C PRO A 47 8.09 -3.74 4.93
N ARG A 48 8.25 -4.96 4.40
CA ARG A 48 9.29 -5.27 3.42
C ARG A 48 8.78 -5.60 2.03
N ALA A 49 7.77 -6.46 1.94
CA ALA A 49 7.17 -6.85 0.67
C ALA A 49 5.68 -6.52 0.66
N PHE A 50 5.20 -6.22 -0.55
CA PHE A 50 3.86 -5.74 -0.83
C PHE A 50 3.35 -6.44 -2.10
N SER A 51 2.10 -6.86 -2.10
CA SER A 51 1.41 -7.30 -3.31
C SER A 51 -0.06 -6.93 -3.20
N LEU A 52 -0.65 -6.50 -4.31
CA LEU A 52 -2.11 -6.50 -4.43
C LEU A 52 -2.56 -7.88 -4.90
N ASP A 53 -3.80 -8.25 -4.57
CA ASP A 53 -4.46 -9.35 -5.25
C ASP A 53 -4.84 -8.94 -6.70
N PRO A 54 -4.99 -9.89 -7.64
CA PRO A 54 -5.27 -9.56 -9.05
C PRO A 54 -6.59 -8.83 -9.30
N THR A 55 -7.50 -8.83 -8.32
CA THR A 55 -8.77 -8.09 -8.37
C THR A 55 -8.70 -6.71 -7.74
N GLY A 56 -7.58 -6.36 -7.10
CA GLY A 56 -7.33 -5.05 -6.48
C GLY A 56 -8.12 -4.78 -5.19
N ASN A 57 -8.73 -5.80 -4.59
CA ASN A 57 -9.55 -5.71 -3.39
C ASN A 57 -8.75 -5.85 -2.09
N PHE A 58 -7.55 -6.43 -2.15
CA PHE A 58 -6.70 -6.68 -1.00
C PHE A 58 -5.25 -6.31 -1.26
N LEU A 59 -4.64 -5.65 -0.28
CA LEU A 59 -3.21 -5.42 -0.17
C LEU A 59 -2.60 -6.35 0.88
N PHE A 60 -1.62 -7.14 0.45
CA PHE A 60 -0.80 -7.99 1.30
C PHE A 60 0.50 -7.29 1.67
N VAL A 61 0.85 -7.30 2.95
CA VAL A 61 2.06 -6.69 3.50
C VAL A 61 2.77 -7.67 4.42
N THR A 62 4.07 -7.87 4.24
CA THR A 62 4.87 -8.70 5.15
C THR A 62 5.76 -7.86 6.06
N GLY A 63 5.70 -8.09 7.38
CA GLY A 63 6.66 -7.56 8.34
C GLY A 63 7.94 -8.41 8.37
N LEU A 64 9.11 -7.82 8.11
CA LEU A 64 10.36 -8.59 8.09
C LEU A 64 10.73 -9.12 9.47
N GLU A 65 10.61 -8.28 10.50
CA GLU A 65 11.12 -8.61 11.84
C GLU A 65 10.17 -9.54 12.60
N SER A 66 8.87 -9.34 12.45
CA SER A 66 7.86 -10.15 13.12
C SER A 66 7.50 -11.43 12.35
N GLY A 67 7.81 -11.51 11.06
CA GLY A 67 7.43 -12.63 10.19
C GLY A 67 5.92 -12.71 9.94
N THR A 68 5.19 -11.61 10.12
CA THR A 68 3.73 -11.55 9.93
C THR A 68 3.34 -11.22 8.49
N LEU A 69 2.11 -11.63 8.16
CA LEU A 69 1.39 -11.21 6.96
C LEU A 69 0.15 -10.43 7.40
N ILE A 70 0.06 -9.17 6.95
CA ILE A 70 -1.06 -8.27 7.22
C ILE A 70 -1.83 -8.10 5.90
N ILE A 71 -3.16 -8.11 5.99
CA ILE A 71 -4.07 -8.00 4.84
C ILE A 71 -4.95 -6.76 5.06
N PHE A 72 -4.90 -5.82 4.13
CA PHE A 72 -5.76 -4.64 4.13
C PHE A 72 -6.83 -4.78 3.04
N PRO A 73 -8.10 -4.47 3.33
CA PRO A 73 -9.09 -4.24 2.29
C PRO A 73 -8.78 -2.91 1.56
N CYS A 74 -8.93 -2.91 0.24
CA CYS A 74 -8.72 -1.75 -0.63
C CYS A 74 -10.05 -1.10 -1.05
#